data_AF-A0AA35JT43-F1
#
_entry.id   AF-A0AA35JT43-F1
#
_cell.length_a   1.000
_cell.length_b   1.000
_cell.length_c   1.000
_cell.angle_alpha   90.00
_cell.angle_beta   90.00
_cell.angle_gamma   90.00
#
_symmetry.space_group_name_H-M   'P 1'
#
loop_
_entity.id
_entity.type
_entity.pdbx_description
1 polymer ?
#
loop_
_entity_poly.entity_id
_entity_poly.type
_entity_poly.pdbx_seq_one_letter_code
_entity_poly.pdbx_strand_id
1 'polypeptide(L)'
;MTVGCVAGDEECYDVYKELFDPIIEDRHGGYKPTDQHKTDLNADNLQGGDDLDPNYVLSSRVRTGRSIRGFCLPPHCSRGERRAIEKLSVEALASLEGDLNGRYYALKNMTDAEQQQLIDDHFLFDKPVSPLLLASGMARDWPDGRGIWHNDNKTFLVWINEEDHLRVISMQKGGNMKEVFTRFCTGLTQIENLFKSKNYEFMWNPHLGYILTCPSNLGTGLRAGVHIKLPHLGKHEKFGDILKKLRLQKRGTGGVDTAAVGGVFDVSNADRLGFSEVELVQMVVDGVKLLIEMEKRLEKGQCIDDLIPAQK
;
A
#
# COMPACT_ATOMS: atom_id res chain seq x y z
N MET A 1 -16.15 -6.87 -3.08
CA MET A 1 -17.13 -5.79 -2.80
C MET A 1 -16.35 -4.50 -2.66
N THR A 2 -16.76 -3.43 -3.33
CA THR A 2 -16.16 -2.08 -3.19
C THR A 2 -16.76 -1.35 -2.00
N VAL A 3 -16.12 -0.30 -1.50
CA VAL A 3 -16.62 0.48 -0.35
C VAL A 3 -17.82 1.36 -0.72
N GLY A 4 -17.76 2.05 -1.86
CA GLY A 4 -18.87 2.84 -2.38
C GLY A 4 -18.99 4.28 -1.85
N CYS A 5 -18.08 4.73 -0.98
CA CYS A 5 -17.98 6.12 -0.52
C CYS A 5 -16.51 6.55 -0.36
N VAL A 6 -16.28 7.87 -0.29
CA VAL A 6 -14.97 8.49 -0.08
C VAL A 6 -15.11 9.70 0.84
N ALA A 7 -14.04 10.06 1.55
CA ALA A 7 -13.93 11.29 2.31
C ALA A 7 -13.37 12.44 1.45
N GLY A 8 -13.91 13.64 1.63
CA GLY A 8 -13.45 14.87 0.96
C GLY A 8 -12.41 15.64 1.76
N ASP A 9 -12.34 15.44 3.06
CA ASP A 9 -11.44 16.06 4.05
C ASP A 9 -11.36 15.17 5.31
N GLU A 10 -10.62 15.61 6.34
CA GLU A 10 -10.46 14.85 7.58
C GLU A 10 -11.78 14.79 8.37
N GLU A 11 -12.52 15.90 8.37
CA GLU A 11 -13.78 16.11 9.09
C GLU A 11 -14.92 15.23 8.58
N CYS A 12 -14.91 14.82 7.31
CA CYS A 12 -15.90 13.90 6.75
C CYS A 12 -16.12 12.65 7.62
N TYR A 13 -15.06 12.10 8.21
CA TYR A 13 -15.15 10.90 9.04
C TYR A 13 -15.84 11.14 10.39
N ASP A 14 -15.91 12.38 10.87
CA ASP A 14 -16.67 12.73 12.09
C ASP A 14 -18.08 13.24 11.75
N VAL A 15 -18.18 14.15 10.78
CA VAL A 15 -19.45 14.78 10.36
C VAL A 15 -20.44 13.77 9.80
N TYR A 16 -19.97 12.75 9.09
CA TYR A 16 -20.79 11.70 8.50
C TYR A 16 -20.53 10.32 9.12
N LYS A 17 -20.13 10.28 10.40
CA LYS A 17 -19.79 9.02 11.07
C LYS A 17 -20.95 8.02 11.10
N GLU A 18 -22.20 8.47 11.15
CA GLU A 18 -23.37 7.58 11.10
C GLU A 18 -23.44 6.78 9.79
N LEU A 19 -22.78 7.28 8.72
CA LEU A 19 -22.57 6.56 7.47
C LEU A 19 -21.24 5.80 7.46
N PHE A 20 -20.14 6.43 7.88
CA PHE A 20 -18.80 5.84 7.78
C PHE A 20 -18.58 4.69 8.76
N ASP A 21 -19.05 4.79 10.01
CA ASP A 21 -18.80 3.81 11.06
C ASP A 21 -19.31 2.40 10.68
N PRO A 22 -20.56 2.20 10.22
CA PRO A 22 -21.02 0.87 9.80
C PRO A 22 -20.25 0.34 8.58
N ILE A 23 -19.87 1.22 7.65
CA ILE A 23 -19.09 0.85 6.46
C ILE A 23 -17.69 0.39 6.85
N ILE A 24 -17.07 1.07 7.82
CA ILE A 24 -15.74 0.73 8.35
C ILE A 24 -15.82 -0.60 9.10
N GLU A 25 -16.85 -0.80 9.94
CA GLU A 25 -17.08 -2.04 10.67
C GLU A 25 -17.22 -3.22 9.69
N ASP A 26 -18.08 -3.11 8.69
CA ASP A 26 -18.29 -4.13 7.67
C ASP A 26 -17.01 -4.38 6.85
N ARG A 27 -16.33 -3.32 6.43
CA ARG A 27 -15.16 -3.45 5.55
C ARG A 27 -13.94 -4.02 6.27
N HIS A 28 -13.75 -3.72 7.56
CA HIS A 28 -12.59 -4.12 8.34
C HIS A 28 -12.90 -5.24 9.34
N GLY A 29 -13.91 -6.05 9.07
CA GLY A 29 -14.13 -7.32 9.75
C GLY A 29 -14.60 -7.17 11.21
N GLY A 30 -15.48 -6.20 11.46
CA GLY A 30 -16.06 -5.95 12.78
C GLY A 30 -15.31 -4.92 13.62
N TYR A 31 -14.53 -4.02 12.99
CA TYR A 31 -13.84 -2.94 13.69
C TYR A 31 -14.83 -1.88 14.16
N LYS A 32 -15.08 -1.82 15.47
CA LYS A 32 -16.18 -1.05 16.05
C LYS A 32 -15.80 0.42 16.28
N PRO A 33 -16.77 1.34 16.38
CA PRO A 33 -16.52 2.75 16.71
C PRO A 33 -15.77 2.98 18.04
N THR A 34 -15.80 1.99 18.94
CA THR A 34 -15.11 2.03 20.23
C THR A 34 -13.68 1.48 20.19
N ASP A 35 -13.31 0.80 19.11
CA ASP A 35 -11.99 0.20 18.98
C ASP A 35 -10.93 1.29 18.72
N GLN A 36 -9.67 0.98 19.05
CA GLN A 36 -8.55 1.89 18.84
C GLN A 36 -7.52 1.26 17.91
N HIS A 37 -6.91 2.09 17.08
CA HIS A 37 -5.89 1.68 16.14
C HIS A 37 -4.52 1.74 16.81
N LYS A 38 -3.64 0.81 16.44
CA LYS A 38 -2.26 0.76 16.88
C LYS A 38 -1.35 0.94 15.68
N THR A 39 -0.39 1.84 15.80
CA THR A 39 0.67 2.07 14.81
C THR A 39 1.98 1.51 15.36
N ASP A 40 2.70 0.76 14.54
CA ASP A 40 4.04 0.25 14.88
C ASP A 40 4.90 0.24 13.63
N LEU A 41 5.67 1.32 13.45
CA LEU A 41 6.66 1.48 12.38
C LEU A 41 8.08 1.12 12.86
N ASN A 42 8.22 0.30 13.90
CA ASN A 42 9.52 -0.22 14.31
C ASN A 42 9.84 -1.54 13.60
N ALA A 43 10.64 -1.47 12.53
CA ALA A 43 11.01 -2.64 11.73
C ALA A 43 11.79 -3.72 12.52
N ASP A 44 12.40 -3.38 13.65
CA ASP A 44 13.10 -4.35 14.50
C ASP A 44 12.16 -5.36 15.15
N ASN A 45 10.88 -5.00 15.30
CA ASN A 45 9.85 -5.91 15.82
C ASN A 45 9.47 -7.02 14.83
N LEU A 46 9.80 -6.88 13.53
CA LEU A 46 9.54 -7.90 12.51
C LEU A 46 10.48 -9.10 12.68
N GLN A 47 9.90 -10.30 12.80
CA GLN A 47 10.62 -11.55 12.98
C GLN A 47 10.83 -12.27 11.63
N GLY A 48 12.10 -12.42 11.24
CA GLY A 48 12.49 -13.00 9.94
C GLY A 48 12.02 -12.16 8.75
N GLY A 49 11.71 -12.81 7.63
CA GLY A 49 11.24 -12.16 6.41
C GLY A 49 12.36 -11.62 5.52
N ASP A 50 13.60 -11.87 5.91
CA ASP A 50 14.84 -11.61 5.16
C ASP A 50 15.20 -12.74 4.17
N ASP A 51 14.46 -13.85 4.21
CA ASP A 51 14.80 -15.13 3.62
C ASP A 51 13.67 -15.78 2.80
N LEU A 52 12.66 -15.02 2.34
CA LEU A 52 11.60 -15.61 1.51
C LEU A 52 12.21 -16.18 0.22
N ASP A 53 11.89 -17.44 -0.10
CA ASP A 53 12.60 -18.20 -1.13
C ASP A 53 12.53 -17.49 -2.52
N PRO A 54 13.67 -17.01 -3.05
CA PRO A 54 13.70 -16.20 -4.27
C PRO A 54 13.38 -17.02 -5.54
N ASN A 55 13.33 -18.35 -5.46
CA ASN A 55 12.85 -19.18 -6.58
C ASN A 55 11.34 -19.03 -6.82
N TYR A 56 10.61 -18.64 -5.76
CA TYR A 56 9.17 -18.43 -5.76
C TYR A 56 8.83 -16.94 -5.71
N VAL A 57 9.46 -16.19 -4.80
CA VAL A 57 9.21 -14.75 -4.60
C VAL A 57 10.08 -13.92 -5.55
N LEU A 58 9.42 -13.32 -6.54
CA LEU A 58 10.05 -12.50 -7.58
C LEU A 58 10.36 -11.08 -7.11
N SER A 59 9.50 -10.53 -6.26
CA SER A 59 9.67 -9.19 -5.68
C SER A 59 8.85 -9.03 -4.42
N SER A 60 9.32 -8.17 -3.53
CA SER A 60 8.69 -7.80 -2.26
C SER A 60 8.40 -6.31 -2.27
N ARG A 61 7.23 -5.91 -1.75
CA ARG A 61 6.77 -4.52 -1.78
C ARG A 61 5.89 -4.19 -0.59
N VAL A 62 6.13 -3.03 0.02
CA VAL A 62 5.29 -2.43 1.06
C VAL A 62 4.84 -1.06 0.57
N ARG A 63 3.53 -0.77 0.65
CA ARG A 63 2.98 0.55 0.32
C ARG A 63 2.06 1.04 1.42
N THR A 64 1.94 2.35 1.58
CA THR A 64 0.84 2.98 2.31
C THR A 64 0.42 4.30 1.65
N GLY A 65 -0.63 4.92 2.16
CA GLY A 65 -0.97 6.32 1.88
C GLY A 65 -0.69 7.22 3.09
N ARG A 66 -0.49 8.51 2.84
CA ARG A 66 -0.53 9.56 3.87
C ARG A 66 -1.28 10.79 3.34
N SER A 67 -2.11 11.38 4.19
CA SER A 67 -2.78 12.66 3.95
C SER A 67 -2.18 13.72 4.85
N ILE A 68 -2.05 14.94 4.33
CA ILE A 68 -1.46 16.09 5.04
C ILE A 68 -2.61 16.90 5.64
N ARG A 69 -2.61 17.08 6.96
CA ARG A 69 -3.68 17.78 7.69
C ARG A 69 -3.82 19.23 7.23
N GLY A 70 -5.05 19.72 7.19
CA GLY A 70 -5.38 21.08 6.76
C GLY A 70 -5.57 21.27 5.26
N PHE A 71 -5.52 20.19 4.46
CA PHE A 71 -5.87 20.21 3.04
C PHE A 71 -7.00 19.20 2.77
N CYS A 72 -7.93 19.56 1.90
CA CYS A 72 -8.95 18.61 1.44
C CYS A 72 -8.30 17.43 0.68
N LEU A 73 -8.92 16.25 0.79
CA LEU A 73 -8.53 15.02 0.10
C LEU A 73 -8.80 15.11 -1.42
N PRO A 74 -8.21 14.23 -2.25
CA PRO A 74 -8.31 14.29 -3.71
C PRO A 74 -9.71 14.43 -4.32
N PRO A 75 -10.79 13.83 -3.77
CA PRO A 75 -12.14 14.04 -4.27
C PRO A 75 -12.54 15.52 -4.28
N HIS A 76 -12.10 16.29 -3.28
CA HIS A 76 -12.58 17.66 -3.05
C HIS A 76 -11.53 18.75 -3.26
N CYS A 77 -10.23 18.45 -3.13
CA CYS A 77 -9.17 19.44 -3.22
C CYS A 77 -9.27 20.38 -4.45
N SER A 78 -9.04 21.66 -4.22
CA SER A 78 -8.86 22.65 -5.26
C SER A 78 -7.50 22.49 -5.95
N ARG A 79 -7.32 23.12 -7.12
CA ARG A 79 -5.98 23.19 -7.76
C ARG A 79 -4.94 23.85 -6.84
N GLY A 80 -5.35 24.83 -6.03
CA GLY A 80 -4.48 25.52 -5.09
C GLY A 80 -3.95 24.60 -4.00
N GLU A 81 -4.84 23.88 -3.31
CA GLU A 81 -4.47 22.90 -2.29
C GLU A 81 -3.60 21.79 -2.86
N ARG A 82 -3.97 21.24 -4.03
CA ARG A 82 -3.19 20.19 -4.69
C ARG A 82 -1.75 20.62 -4.99
N ARG A 83 -1.56 21.85 -5.48
CA ARG A 83 -0.23 22.43 -5.73
C ARG A 83 0.54 22.72 -4.44
N ALA A 84 -0.15 23.11 -3.37
CA ALA A 84 0.48 23.29 -2.05
C ALA A 84 1.00 21.96 -1.50
N ILE A 85 0.20 20.89 -1.61
CA ILE A 85 0.61 19.51 -1.28
C ILE A 85 1.82 19.10 -2.14
N GLU A 86 1.77 19.32 -3.46
CA GLU A 86 2.89 19.00 -4.36
C GLU A 86 4.17 19.71 -3.92
N LYS A 87 4.13 21.03 -3.78
CA LYS A 87 5.28 21.84 -3.38
C LYS A 87 5.87 21.37 -2.05
N LEU A 88 5.05 21.25 -1.02
CA LEU A 88 5.47 20.83 0.32
C LEU A 88 6.13 19.45 0.28
N SER A 89 5.52 18.51 -0.45
CA SER A 89 5.99 17.13 -0.57
C SER A 89 7.31 17.06 -1.31
N VAL A 90 7.45 17.76 -2.44
CA VAL A 90 8.69 17.80 -3.20
C VAL A 90 9.84 18.39 -2.38
N GLU A 91 9.60 19.47 -1.63
CA GLU A 91 10.63 20.06 -0.78
C GLU A 91 11.08 19.11 0.35
N ALA A 92 10.16 18.35 0.96
CA ALA A 92 10.51 17.33 1.96
C ALA A 92 11.32 16.19 1.32
N LEU A 93 10.84 15.65 0.19
CA LEU A 93 11.50 14.54 -0.49
C LEU A 93 12.88 14.91 -1.05
N ALA A 94 13.09 16.16 -1.46
CA ALA A 94 14.39 16.68 -1.88
C ALA A 94 15.41 16.82 -0.72
N SER A 95 14.94 16.74 0.53
CA SER A 95 15.79 16.79 1.73
C SER A 95 16.16 15.39 2.25
N LEU A 96 15.73 14.32 1.57
CA LEU A 96 16.13 12.95 1.90
C LEU A 96 17.57 12.70 1.44
N GLU A 97 18.38 12.08 2.30
CA GLU A 97 19.80 11.85 2.07
C GLU A 97 20.14 10.34 2.02
N GLY A 98 21.38 10.01 1.65
CA GLY A 98 21.87 8.63 1.62
C GLY A 98 21.14 7.75 0.61
N ASP A 99 20.77 6.53 1.00
CA ASP A 99 20.02 5.58 0.14
C ASP A 99 18.63 6.10 -0.26
N LEU A 100 18.12 7.12 0.44
CA LEU A 100 16.85 7.76 0.14
C LEU A 100 17.00 9.02 -0.74
N ASN A 101 18.20 9.42 -1.14
CA ASN A 101 18.38 10.52 -2.08
C ASN A 101 17.72 10.16 -3.42
N GLY A 102 17.03 11.14 -4.03
CA GLY A 102 16.21 10.89 -5.20
C GLY A 102 15.76 12.14 -5.94
N ARG A 103 14.89 11.93 -6.93
CA ARG A 103 14.42 12.99 -7.82
C ARG A 103 12.92 12.91 -8.07
N TYR A 104 12.33 14.08 -8.25
CA TYR A 104 10.92 14.27 -8.58
C TYR A 104 10.71 14.49 -10.08
N TYR A 105 9.68 13.86 -10.62
CA TYR A 105 9.23 13.99 -12.00
C TYR A 105 7.76 14.40 -11.98
N ALA A 106 7.51 15.67 -12.29
CA ALA A 106 6.16 16.17 -12.48
C ALA A 106 5.56 15.59 -13.77
N LEU A 107 4.36 15.02 -13.70
CA LEU A 107 3.71 14.40 -14.87
C LEU A 107 3.51 15.39 -16.01
N LYS A 108 3.23 16.67 -15.70
CA LYS A 108 2.99 17.73 -16.71
C LYS A 108 4.19 18.00 -17.63
N ASN A 109 5.41 17.69 -17.20
CA ASN A 109 6.65 18.02 -17.92
C ASN A 109 7.49 16.76 -18.20
N MET A 110 6.93 15.57 -17.99
CA MET A 110 7.62 14.32 -18.20
C MET A 110 7.81 14.08 -19.69
N THR A 111 9.03 13.75 -20.11
CA THR A 111 9.30 13.37 -21.49
C THR A 111 8.77 11.96 -21.79
N ASP A 112 8.48 11.65 -23.06
CA ASP A 112 8.05 10.31 -23.46
C ASP A 112 9.05 9.21 -23.03
N ALA A 113 10.35 9.53 -23.06
CA ALA A 113 11.40 8.60 -22.63
C ALA A 113 11.38 8.34 -21.12
N GLU A 114 11.21 9.39 -20.29
CA GLU A 114 11.05 9.23 -18.84
C GLU A 114 9.76 8.48 -18.50
N GLN A 115 8.67 8.80 -19.20
CA GLN A 115 7.40 8.13 -19.01
C GLN A 115 7.51 6.65 -19.32
N GLN A 116 8.06 6.29 -20.49
CA GLN A 116 8.25 4.90 -20.88
C GLN A 116 9.16 4.16 -19.89
N GLN A 117 10.25 4.78 -19.45
CA GLN A 117 11.13 4.19 -18.45
C GLN A 117 10.41 3.89 -17.14
N LEU A 118 9.57 4.80 -16.64
CA LEU A 118 8.79 4.61 -15.42
C LEU A 118 7.68 3.56 -15.59
N ILE A 119 7.13 3.40 -16.78
CA ILE A 119 6.19 2.32 -17.12
C ILE A 119 6.92 0.97 -17.07
N ASP A 120 8.08 0.87 -17.73
CA ASP A 120 8.89 -0.35 -17.81
C ASP A 120 9.40 -0.79 -16.44
N ASP A 121 9.71 0.17 -15.56
CA ASP A 121 10.09 -0.08 -14.17
C ASP A 121 8.89 -0.46 -13.26
N HIS A 122 7.65 -0.38 -13.77
CA HIS A 122 6.40 -0.53 -13.02
C HIS A 122 6.21 0.50 -11.89
N PHE A 123 6.68 1.72 -12.12
CA PHE A 123 6.65 2.80 -11.14
C PHE A 123 5.60 3.86 -11.42
N LEU A 124 5.31 4.10 -12.71
CA LEU A 124 4.35 5.13 -13.09
C LEU A 124 2.93 4.73 -12.69
N PHE A 125 2.15 5.73 -12.31
CA PHE A 125 0.70 5.64 -12.27
C PHE A 125 0.14 6.42 -13.46
N ASP A 126 -0.83 5.83 -14.14
CA ASP A 126 -1.46 6.45 -15.30
C ASP A 126 -2.62 7.36 -14.89
N LYS A 127 -3.15 8.11 -15.87
CA LYS A 127 -4.40 8.84 -15.70
C LYS A 127 -5.46 7.88 -15.16
N PRO A 128 -6.14 8.21 -14.04
CA PRO A 128 -7.19 7.36 -13.50
C PRO A 128 -8.24 7.02 -14.55
N VAL A 129 -8.32 5.74 -14.91
CA VAL A 129 -9.39 5.18 -15.78
C VAL A 129 -10.44 4.42 -14.99
N SER A 130 -10.16 4.14 -13.72
CA SER A 130 -11.09 3.43 -12.84
C SER A 130 -12.37 4.24 -12.65
N PRO A 131 -13.56 3.65 -12.85
CA PRO A 131 -14.82 4.35 -12.63
C PRO A 131 -14.97 4.80 -11.17
N LEU A 132 -14.33 4.12 -10.21
CA LEU A 132 -14.36 4.51 -8.80
C LEU A 132 -13.65 5.84 -8.56
N LEU A 133 -12.51 6.07 -9.22
CA LEU A 133 -11.73 7.32 -9.13
C LEU A 133 -12.35 8.46 -9.94
N LEU A 134 -12.95 8.13 -11.09
CA LEU A 134 -13.61 9.10 -11.95
C LEU A 134 -14.90 9.62 -11.31
N ALA A 135 -15.74 8.72 -10.78
CA ALA A 135 -17.02 9.06 -10.17
C ALA A 135 -16.87 9.87 -8.87
N SER A 136 -15.76 9.72 -8.16
CA SER A 136 -15.43 10.52 -6.96
C SER A 136 -14.78 11.87 -7.26
N GLY A 137 -14.55 12.20 -8.55
CA GLY A 137 -13.97 13.49 -8.95
C GLY A 137 -12.46 13.62 -8.71
N MET A 138 -11.76 12.52 -8.43
CA MET A 138 -10.32 12.54 -8.11
C MET A 138 -9.42 12.83 -9.32
N ALA A 139 -9.94 12.63 -10.54
CA ALA A 139 -9.24 12.88 -11.80
C ALA A 139 -9.31 14.33 -12.31
N ARG A 140 -9.91 15.27 -11.54
CA ARG A 140 -10.00 16.68 -11.94
C ARG A 140 -8.61 17.29 -12.21
N ASP A 141 -8.57 18.15 -13.24
CA ASP A 141 -7.41 18.93 -13.68
C ASP A 141 -6.15 18.11 -14.03
N TRP A 142 -6.27 16.81 -14.33
CA TRP A 142 -5.12 15.98 -14.67
C TRP A 142 -4.29 16.56 -15.84
N PRO A 143 -2.94 16.62 -15.77
CA PRO A 143 -2.04 16.10 -14.72
C PRO A 143 -1.58 17.15 -13.69
N ASP A 144 -2.29 18.26 -13.49
CA ASP A 144 -1.87 19.36 -12.61
C ASP A 144 -1.64 18.89 -11.16
N GLY A 145 -0.48 19.23 -10.59
CA GLY A 145 -0.10 18.90 -9.22
C GLY A 145 0.30 17.44 -8.99
N ARG A 146 0.44 16.62 -10.04
CA ARG A 146 0.77 15.18 -9.93
C ARG A 146 2.20 14.91 -10.37
N GLY A 147 2.80 13.93 -9.71
CA GLY A 147 4.11 13.44 -10.09
C GLY A 147 4.55 12.26 -9.25
N ILE A 148 5.74 11.79 -9.60
CA ILE A 148 6.39 10.68 -8.93
C ILE A 148 7.77 11.13 -8.47
N TRP A 149 8.11 10.80 -7.24
CA TRP A 149 9.46 10.86 -6.74
C TRP A 149 9.97 9.44 -6.54
N HIS A 150 11.25 9.19 -6.82
CA HIS A 150 11.89 7.94 -6.41
C HIS A 150 13.36 8.17 -6.07
N ASN A 151 13.89 7.33 -5.18
CA ASN A 151 15.33 7.31 -4.89
C ASN A 151 16.14 6.81 -6.09
N ASP A 152 17.44 7.10 -6.11
CA ASP A 152 18.33 6.74 -7.22
C ASP A 152 18.37 5.22 -7.46
N ASN A 153 18.28 4.44 -6.38
CA ASN A 153 18.27 2.97 -6.41
C ASN A 153 16.92 2.36 -6.82
N LYS A 154 15.88 3.18 -7.05
CA LYS A 154 14.56 2.71 -7.49
C LYS A 154 13.90 1.71 -6.52
N THR A 155 14.19 1.82 -5.23
CA THR A 155 13.72 0.96 -4.14
C THR A 155 12.79 1.66 -3.15
N PHE A 156 12.66 2.98 -3.24
CA PHE A 156 11.74 3.80 -2.47
C PHE A 156 11.10 4.87 -3.38
N LEU A 157 9.77 4.90 -3.41
CA LEU A 157 8.99 5.73 -4.33
C LEU A 157 7.87 6.43 -3.59
N VAL A 158 7.52 7.63 -4.06
CA VAL A 158 6.38 8.39 -3.56
C VAL A 158 5.58 8.92 -4.74
N TRP A 159 4.33 8.50 -4.85
CA TRP A 159 3.37 9.14 -5.77
C TRP A 159 2.71 10.30 -5.06
N ILE A 160 2.58 11.42 -5.76
CA ILE A 160 2.04 12.66 -5.23
C ILE A 160 0.73 12.98 -5.96
N ASN A 161 -0.35 13.19 -5.18
CA ASN A 161 -1.68 13.61 -5.63
C ASN A 161 -2.40 12.66 -6.61
N GLU A 162 -2.23 11.35 -6.44
CA GLU A 162 -2.99 10.32 -7.18
C GLU A 162 -4.30 10.00 -6.44
N GLU A 163 -4.42 8.84 -5.78
CA GLU A 163 -5.60 8.43 -5.00
C GLU A 163 -5.63 9.07 -3.60
N ASP A 164 -4.47 9.44 -3.07
CA ASP A 164 -4.26 10.12 -1.79
C ASP A 164 -3.20 11.22 -1.99
N HIS A 165 -2.95 12.07 -0.99
CA HIS A 165 -1.90 13.12 -1.12
C HIS A 165 -0.55 12.48 -1.41
N LEU A 166 -0.20 11.42 -0.68
CA LEU A 166 1.00 10.63 -0.86
C LEU A 166 0.68 9.14 -0.90
N ARG A 167 1.27 8.41 -1.85
CA ARG A 167 1.44 6.95 -1.76
C ARG A 167 2.92 6.64 -1.61
N VAL A 168 3.33 6.19 -0.42
CA VAL A 168 4.72 5.86 -0.11
C VAL A 168 4.94 4.37 -0.31
N ILE A 169 5.98 4.00 -1.02
CA ILE A 169 6.24 2.65 -1.51
C ILE A 169 7.71 2.31 -1.28
N SER A 170 7.98 1.17 -0.65
CA SER A 170 9.30 0.52 -0.69
C SER A 170 9.18 -0.80 -1.43
N MET A 171 10.12 -1.12 -2.30
CA MET A 171 10.12 -2.39 -3.03
C MET A 171 11.52 -2.81 -3.46
N GLN A 172 11.69 -4.11 -3.70
CA GLN A 172 12.88 -4.66 -4.36
C GLN A 172 12.56 -6.01 -5.01
N LYS A 173 13.48 -6.48 -5.87
CA LYS A 173 13.43 -7.86 -6.39
C LYS A 173 13.80 -8.87 -5.29
N GLY A 174 13.29 -10.09 -5.42
CA GLY A 174 13.52 -11.16 -4.45
C GLY A 174 12.71 -11.02 -3.15
N GLY A 175 13.11 -11.81 -2.16
CA GLY A 175 12.30 -12.13 -0.97
C GLY A 175 12.71 -11.47 0.34
N ASN A 176 13.60 -10.47 0.34
CA ASN A 176 13.99 -9.77 1.57
C ASN A 176 12.95 -8.71 1.96
N MET A 177 11.80 -9.17 2.46
CA MET A 177 10.72 -8.31 2.95
C MET A 177 11.15 -7.46 4.15
N LYS A 178 12.05 -7.99 5.01
CA LYS A 178 12.56 -7.24 6.17
C LYS A 178 13.30 -5.98 5.74
N GLU A 179 14.21 -6.08 4.78
CA GLU A 179 14.92 -4.92 4.22
C GLU A 179 13.95 -3.91 3.57
N VAL A 180 12.98 -4.40 2.80
CA VAL A 180 11.93 -3.54 2.21
C VAL A 180 11.19 -2.77 3.29
N PHE A 181 10.80 -3.45 4.37
CA PHE A 181 10.05 -2.85 5.48
C PHE A 181 10.90 -1.91 6.33
N THR A 182 12.18 -2.21 6.57
CA THR A 182 13.12 -1.31 7.25
C THR A 182 13.27 0.00 6.49
N ARG A 183 13.48 -0.06 5.17
CA ARG A 183 13.57 1.13 4.31
C ARG A 183 12.25 1.90 4.29
N PHE A 184 11.12 1.21 4.25
CA PHE A 184 9.78 1.80 4.32
C PHE A 184 9.57 2.60 5.61
N CYS A 185 9.85 2.00 6.77
CA CYS A 185 9.69 2.64 8.08
C CYS A 185 10.63 3.83 8.25
N THR A 186 11.89 3.67 7.85
CA THR A 186 12.90 4.73 7.89
C THR A 186 12.48 5.92 7.03
N GLY A 187 12.08 5.67 5.78
CA GLY A 187 11.66 6.72 4.86
C GLY A 187 10.41 7.46 5.31
N LEU A 188 9.39 6.74 5.80
CA LEU A 188 8.19 7.36 6.37
C LEU A 188 8.50 8.25 7.58
N THR A 189 9.33 7.77 8.49
CA THR A 189 9.72 8.52 9.69
C THR A 189 10.47 9.80 9.32
N GLN A 190 11.39 9.74 8.35
CA GLN A 190 12.11 10.91 7.86
C GLN A 190 11.16 11.91 7.18
N ILE A 191 10.27 11.46 6.30
CA ILE A 191 9.27 12.32 5.63
C ILE A 191 8.38 13.00 6.69
N GLU A 192 7.90 12.26 7.69
CA GLU A 192 7.04 12.81 8.74
C GLU A 192 7.78 13.88 9.56
N ASN A 193 9.04 13.63 9.94
CA ASN A 193 9.86 14.60 10.67
C ASN A 193 10.10 15.87 9.84
N LEU A 194 10.31 15.74 8.52
CA LEU A 194 10.49 16.88 7.62
C LEU A 194 9.21 17.71 7.50
N PHE A 195 8.02 17.08 7.43
CA PHE A 195 6.76 17.81 7.49
C PHE A 195 6.55 18.52 8.82
N LYS A 196 6.82 17.84 9.94
CA LYS A 196 6.73 18.44 11.29
C LYS A 196 7.63 19.66 11.44
N SER A 197 8.84 19.63 10.86
CA SER A 197 9.76 20.79 10.88
C SER A 197 9.20 22.05 10.18
N LYS A 198 8.20 21.87 9.32
CA LYS A 198 7.48 22.93 8.60
C LYS A 198 6.08 23.21 9.15
N ASN A 199 5.76 22.70 10.34
CA ASN A 199 4.44 22.80 11.00
C ASN A 199 3.31 22.12 10.22
N TYR A 200 3.62 21.04 9.50
CA TYR A 200 2.62 20.15 8.90
C TYR A 200 2.66 18.79 9.58
N GLU A 201 1.52 18.14 9.64
CA GLU A 201 1.39 16.79 10.19
C GLU A 201 0.50 15.93 9.29
N PHE A 202 0.62 14.61 9.45
CA PHE A 202 -0.30 13.71 8.79
C PHE A 202 -1.66 13.69 9.50
N MET A 203 -2.73 13.54 8.72
CA MET A 203 -4.06 13.28 9.27
C MET A 203 -4.04 11.93 9.99
N TRP A 204 -4.24 11.96 11.30
CA TRP A 204 -4.23 10.77 12.15
C TRP A 204 -5.07 10.99 13.40
N ASN A 205 -5.81 9.96 13.82
CA ASN A 205 -6.45 9.92 15.14
C ASN A 205 -6.39 8.51 15.77
N PRO A 206 -6.61 8.38 17.10
CA PRO A 206 -6.47 7.09 17.78
C PRO A 206 -7.47 6.00 17.35
N HIS A 207 -8.61 6.36 16.77
CA HIS A 207 -9.63 5.40 16.35
C HIS A 207 -9.36 4.90 14.93
N LEU A 208 -9.16 5.80 13.97
CA LEU A 208 -9.03 5.47 12.55
C LEU A 208 -7.58 5.32 12.08
N GLY A 209 -6.60 5.62 12.94
CA GLY A 209 -5.21 5.67 12.52
C GLY A 209 -4.98 6.78 11.49
N TYR A 210 -4.18 6.49 10.46
CA TYR A 210 -3.94 7.42 9.37
C TYR A 210 -5.18 7.55 8.48
N ILE A 211 -5.61 8.79 8.24
CA ILE A 211 -6.79 9.10 7.44
C ILE A 211 -6.42 9.15 5.96
N LEU A 212 -7.19 8.43 5.15
CA LEU A 212 -7.06 8.39 3.69
C LEU A 212 -8.44 8.54 3.03
N THR A 213 -8.44 8.75 1.72
CA THR A 213 -9.63 9.04 0.92
C THR A 213 -10.69 7.95 0.99
N CYS A 214 -10.25 6.69 0.84
CA CYS A 214 -11.15 5.54 0.83
C CYS A 214 -11.16 4.87 2.20
N PRO A 215 -12.33 4.58 2.80
CA PRO A 215 -12.41 3.90 4.10
C PRO A 215 -11.67 2.56 4.13
N SER A 216 -11.50 1.87 3.01
CA SER A 216 -10.72 0.62 2.98
C SER A 216 -9.23 0.80 3.25
N ASN A 217 -8.72 2.02 3.20
CA ASN A 217 -7.30 2.33 3.39
C ASN A 217 -7.02 2.99 4.76
N LEU A 218 -8.00 3.08 5.65
CA LEU A 218 -7.78 3.59 7.02
C LEU A 218 -6.82 2.71 7.83
N GLY A 219 -6.44 3.20 9.01
CA GLY A 219 -5.53 2.55 9.95
C GLY A 219 -4.09 2.73 9.51
N THR A 220 -3.45 1.63 9.12
CA THR A 220 -2.09 1.67 8.60
C THR A 220 -2.01 2.19 7.16
N GLY A 221 -3.10 2.07 6.40
CA GLY A 221 -3.10 2.15 4.94
C GLY A 221 -2.19 1.13 4.24
N LEU A 222 -1.65 0.17 5.00
CA LEU A 222 -0.51 -0.64 4.57
C LEU A 222 -0.95 -1.83 3.74
N ARG A 223 -0.31 -1.99 2.58
CA ARG A 223 -0.37 -3.22 1.79
C ARG A 223 1.05 -3.71 1.53
N ALA A 224 1.46 -4.69 2.34
CA ALA A 224 2.65 -5.49 2.12
C ALA A 224 2.29 -6.71 1.27
N GLY A 225 3.14 -7.04 0.31
CA GLY A 225 2.90 -8.16 -0.55
C GLY A 225 4.10 -8.56 -1.39
N VAL A 226 3.92 -9.69 -2.07
CA VAL A 226 4.92 -10.31 -2.92
C VAL A 226 4.32 -10.64 -4.28
N HIS A 227 5.14 -10.58 -5.32
CA HIS A 227 4.89 -11.37 -6.52
C HIS A 227 5.48 -12.76 -6.30
N ILE A 228 4.62 -13.77 -6.26
CA ILE A 228 4.99 -15.16 -5.96
C ILE A 228 4.49 -16.11 -7.04
N LYS A 229 5.36 -17.05 -7.44
CA LYS A 229 5.03 -18.16 -8.33
C LYS A 229 4.37 -19.31 -7.54
N LEU A 230 3.12 -19.60 -7.84
CA LEU A 230 2.33 -20.70 -7.25
C LEU A 230 1.58 -21.48 -8.35
N PRO A 231 2.27 -22.07 -9.36
CA PRO A 231 1.60 -22.76 -10.47
C PRO A 231 0.74 -23.96 -10.05
N HIS A 232 1.06 -24.63 -8.94
CA HIS A 232 0.30 -25.77 -8.41
C HIS A 232 -0.74 -25.30 -7.40
N LEU A 233 -0.34 -24.61 -6.33
CA LEU A 233 -1.25 -24.14 -5.28
C LEU A 233 -2.29 -23.17 -5.84
N GLY A 234 -1.93 -22.34 -6.83
CA GLY A 234 -2.84 -21.43 -7.51
C GLY A 234 -4.03 -22.12 -8.20
N LYS A 235 -3.93 -23.42 -8.50
CA LYS A 235 -4.98 -24.25 -9.09
C LYS A 235 -5.67 -25.17 -8.07
N HIS A 236 -5.16 -25.24 -6.84
CA HIS A 236 -5.69 -26.10 -5.81
C HIS A 236 -7.03 -25.57 -5.29
N GLU A 237 -8.02 -26.45 -5.10
CA GLU A 237 -9.39 -26.08 -4.72
C GLU A 237 -9.44 -25.28 -3.41
N LYS A 238 -8.54 -25.60 -2.47
CA LYS A 238 -8.46 -24.96 -1.13
C LYS A 238 -7.71 -23.62 -1.13
N PHE A 239 -7.17 -23.14 -2.25
CA PHE A 239 -6.30 -21.95 -2.26
C PHE A 239 -7.00 -20.69 -1.72
N GLY A 240 -8.25 -20.46 -2.11
CA GLY A 240 -9.04 -19.33 -1.61
C GLY A 240 -9.24 -19.38 -0.10
N ASP A 241 -9.55 -20.55 0.44
CA ASP A 241 -9.77 -20.75 1.87
C ASP A 241 -8.47 -20.63 2.67
N ILE A 242 -7.35 -21.14 2.14
CA ILE A 242 -6.02 -20.96 2.74
C ILE A 242 -5.68 -19.48 2.86
N LEU A 243 -5.85 -18.70 1.79
CA LEU A 243 -5.61 -17.25 1.82
C LEU A 243 -6.49 -16.55 2.85
N LYS A 244 -7.79 -16.89 2.92
CA LYS A 244 -8.72 -16.34 3.90
C LYS A 244 -8.30 -16.64 5.35
N LYS A 245 -7.91 -17.89 5.62
CA LYS A 245 -7.41 -18.32 6.94
C LYS A 245 -6.12 -17.60 7.34
N LEU A 246 -5.28 -17.28 6.37
CA LEU A 246 -4.05 -16.50 6.56
C LEU A 246 -4.27 -14.98 6.56
N ARG A 247 -5.51 -14.50 6.36
CA ARG A 247 -5.86 -13.08 6.19
C ARG A 247 -5.10 -12.40 5.04
N LEU A 248 -4.84 -13.18 3.99
CA LEU A 248 -4.22 -12.73 2.76
C LEU A 248 -5.27 -12.60 1.65
N GLN A 249 -4.95 -11.77 0.67
CA GLN A 249 -5.70 -11.60 -0.56
C GLN A 249 -4.79 -11.80 -1.77
N LYS A 250 -5.35 -12.28 -2.89
CA LYS A 250 -4.66 -12.42 -4.17
C LYS A 250 -5.19 -11.43 -5.21
N ARG A 251 -4.29 -10.90 -6.04
CA ARG A 251 -4.57 -10.14 -7.27
C ARG A 251 -3.75 -10.72 -8.43
N GLY A 252 -4.08 -10.34 -9.67
CA GLY A 252 -3.24 -10.68 -10.82
C GLY A 252 -1.92 -9.91 -10.84
N THR A 253 -1.06 -10.27 -11.80
CA THR A 253 0.35 -9.86 -11.83
C THR A 253 0.55 -8.34 -12.05
N GLY A 254 -0.42 -7.66 -12.66
CA GLY A 254 -0.41 -6.21 -12.86
C GLY A 254 -1.30 -5.43 -11.87
N GLY A 255 -1.81 -6.06 -10.81
CA GLY A 255 -2.65 -5.42 -9.81
C GLY A 255 -4.13 -5.83 -9.85
N VAL A 256 -5.00 -4.96 -9.29
CA VAL A 256 -6.42 -5.25 -8.93
C VAL A 256 -7.22 -5.83 -10.07
N ASP A 257 -7.04 -5.30 -11.27
CA ASP A 257 -7.91 -5.57 -12.42
C ASP A 257 -7.24 -6.45 -13.48
N THR A 258 -6.15 -7.14 -13.11
CA THR A 258 -5.39 -7.98 -14.05
C THR A 258 -5.52 -9.46 -13.72
N ALA A 259 -5.37 -10.32 -14.73
CA ALA A 259 -5.29 -11.76 -14.54
C ALA A 259 -3.91 -12.17 -13.99
N ALA A 260 -3.86 -13.29 -13.26
CA ALA A 260 -2.59 -13.93 -12.93
C ALA A 260 -2.01 -14.55 -14.22
N VAL A 261 -0.77 -14.19 -14.57
CA VAL A 261 -0.08 -14.74 -15.74
C VAL A 261 0.95 -15.76 -15.28
N GLY A 262 0.94 -16.96 -15.88
CA GLY A 262 1.95 -17.98 -15.64
C GLY A 262 2.02 -18.53 -14.21
N GLY A 263 0.91 -18.48 -13.45
CA GLY A 263 0.90 -18.88 -12.04
C GLY A 263 1.56 -17.88 -11.09
N VAL A 264 1.80 -16.64 -11.52
CA VAL A 264 2.32 -15.56 -10.68
C VAL A 264 1.16 -14.76 -10.08
N PHE A 265 1.15 -14.63 -8.76
CA PHE A 265 0.12 -13.91 -8.02
C PHE A 265 0.74 -12.73 -7.25
N ASP A 266 -0.01 -11.63 -7.14
CA ASP A 266 0.22 -10.58 -6.16
C ASP A 266 -0.52 -10.98 -4.86
N VAL A 267 0.23 -11.46 -3.87
CA VAL A 267 -0.29 -11.88 -2.57
C VAL A 267 0.06 -10.83 -1.52
N SER A 268 -0.94 -10.35 -0.79
CA SER A 268 -0.78 -9.28 0.20
C SER A 268 -1.71 -9.45 1.40
N ASN A 269 -1.46 -8.74 2.51
CA ASN A 269 -2.41 -8.66 3.63
C ASN A 269 -3.77 -8.12 3.15
N ALA A 270 -4.86 -8.63 3.73
CA ALA A 270 -6.23 -8.17 3.45
C ALA A 270 -6.67 -7.02 4.36
N ASP A 271 -6.21 -7.02 5.62
CA ASP A 271 -6.55 -6.04 6.65
C ASP A 271 -5.68 -4.78 6.59
N ARG A 272 -6.20 -3.67 7.12
CA ARG A 272 -5.51 -2.37 7.17
C ARG A 272 -5.69 -1.67 8.51
N LEU A 273 -6.89 -1.74 9.06
CA LEU A 273 -7.30 -1.14 10.32
C LEU A 273 -7.38 -2.21 11.43
N GLY A 274 -7.17 -1.81 12.68
CA GLY A 274 -7.14 -2.72 13.84
C GLY A 274 -5.85 -3.52 14.06
N PHE A 275 -4.89 -3.50 13.12
CA PHE A 275 -3.58 -4.14 13.22
C PHE A 275 -2.47 -3.13 12.96
N SER A 276 -1.32 -3.28 13.61
CA SER A 276 -0.15 -2.44 13.35
C SER A 276 0.56 -2.80 12.05
N GLU A 277 1.44 -1.93 11.55
CA GLU A 277 2.23 -2.20 10.36
C GLU A 277 3.10 -3.45 10.52
N VAL A 278 3.78 -3.61 11.66
CA VAL A 278 4.56 -4.83 11.98
C VAL A 278 3.68 -6.07 11.96
N GLU A 279 2.50 -6.05 12.60
CA GLU A 279 1.58 -7.21 12.62
C GLU A 279 1.13 -7.60 11.20
N LEU A 280 0.80 -6.60 10.37
CA LEU A 280 0.40 -6.83 8.98
C LEU A 280 1.54 -7.42 8.14
N VAL A 281 2.77 -6.91 8.27
CA VAL A 281 3.92 -7.45 7.54
C VAL A 281 4.29 -8.85 8.05
N GLN A 282 4.21 -9.11 9.35
CA GLN A 282 4.44 -10.44 9.92
C GLN A 282 3.44 -11.46 9.37
N MET A 283 2.15 -11.10 9.27
CA MET A 283 1.14 -11.97 8.64
C MET A 283 1.48 -12.34 7.20
N VAL A 284 2.02 -11.39 6.43
CA VAL A 284 2.49 -11.64 5.05
C VAL A 284 3.70 -12.55 5.05
N VAL A 285 4.72 -12.29 5.87
CA VAL A 285 5.93 -13.10 5.95
C VAL A 285 5.58 -14.56 6.29
N ASP A 286 4.81 -14.78 7.36
CA ASP A 286 4.43 -16.13 7.80
C ASP A 286 3.58 -16.85 6.75
N GLY A 287 2.58 -16.14 6.21
CA GLY A 287 1.68 -16.71 5.23
C GLY A 287 2.40 -17.08 3.95
N VAL A 288 3.28 -16.21 3.44
CA VAL A 288 4.08 -16.48 2.25
C VAL A 288 5.01 -17.67 2.45
N LYS A 289 5.68 -17.80 3.60
CA LYS A 289 6.50 -18.98 3.91
C LYS A 289 5.68 -20.28 3.85
N LEU A 290 4.48 -20.28 4.42
CA LEU A 290 3.59 -21.44 4.35
C LEU A 290 3.11 -21.75 2.92
N LEU A 291 2.77 -20.73 2.13
CA LEU A 291 2.36 -20.91 0.73
C LEU A 291 3.50 -21.54 -0.11
N ILE A 292 4.76 -21.14 0.14
CA ILE A 292 5.93 -21.73 -0.51
C ILE A 292 6.10 -23.20 -0.12
N GLU A 293 5.92 -23.53 1.17
CA GLU A 293 6.01 -24.93 1.62
C GLU A 293 4.91 -25.80 0.99
N MET A 294 3.68 -25.29 0.90
CA MET A 294 2.58 -25.96 0.21
C MET A 294 2.89 -26.16 -1.28
N GLU A 295 3.43 -25.14 -1.97
CA GLU A 295 3.82 -25.24 -3.37
C GLU A 295 4.87 -26.34 -3.57
N LYS A 296 5.93 -26.34 -2.74
CA LYS A 296 7.01 -27.35 -2.77
C LYS A 296 6.50 -28.78 -2.57
N ARG A 297 5.46 -28.98 -1.75
CA ARG A 297 4.83 -30.29 -1.58
C ARG A 297 4.03 -30.70 -2.80
N LEU A 298 3.24 -29.78 -3.37
CA LEU A 298 2.45 -30.06 -4.56
C LEU A 298 3.32 -30.34 -5.80
N GLU A 299 4.48 -29.68 -5.93
CA GLU A 299 5.49 -29.99 -6.96
C GLU A 299 5.99 -31.44 -6.88
N LYS A 300 6.03 -32.02 -5.68
CA LYS A 300 6.41 -33.42 -5.43
C LYS A 300 5.21 -34.39 -5.48
N GLY A 301 4.01 -33.90 -5.81
CA GLY A 301 2.78 -34.71 -5.80
C GLY A 301 2.29 -35.09 -4.40
N GLN A 302 2.69 -34.35 -3.36
CA GLN A 302 2.32 -34.63 -1.97
C GLN A 302 1.07 -33.85 -1.54
N CYS A 303 0.32 -34.40 -0.58
CA CYS A 303 -0.84 -33.74 0.01
C CYS A 303 -0.43 -32.56 0.92
N ILE A 304 -1.30 -31.54 1.00
CA ILE A 304 -1.12 -30.34 1.84
C ILE A 304 -2.19 -30.22 2.94
N ASP A 305 -3.02 -31.24 3.16
CA ASP A 305 -4.15 -31.18 4.08
C ASP A 305 -3.71 -30.99 5.55
N ASP A 306 -2.54 -31.50 5.91
CA ASP A 306 -1.91 -31.31 7.23
C ASP A 306 -1.30 -29.90 7.40
N LEU A 307 -1.13 -29.15 6.31
CA LEU A 307 -0.59 -27.78 6.32
C LEU A 307 -1.68 -26.71 6.35
N ILE A 308 -2.97 -27.08 6.28
CA ILE A 308 -4.07 -26.10 6.25
C ILE A 308 -4.09 -25.31 7.56
N PRO A 309 -3.91 -23.97 7.51
CA PRO A 309 -3.76 -23.18 8.72
C PRO A 309 -5.09 -23.05 9.50
N ALA A 310 -4.97 -22.79 10.80
CA ALA A 310 -6.08 -22.28 11.59
C ALA A 310 -6.51 -20.89 11.09
N GLN A 311 -7.74 -20.48 11.40
CA GLN A 311 -8.18 -19.12 11.09
C GLN A 311 -7.40 -18.14 11.99
N LYS A 312 -6.67 -17.22 11.36
CA LYS A 312 -6.08 -16.04 12.02
C LYS A 312 -7.13 -14.95 12.22
#